data_AF-A0ABD1J9U4-F1
#
_entry.id   AF-A0ABD1J9U4-F1
#
_cell.length_a   1.000
_cell.length_b   1.000
_cell.length_c   1.000
_cell.angle_alpha   90.00
_cell.angle_beta   90.00
_cell.angle_gamma   90.00
#
_symmetry.space_group_name_H-M   'P 1'
#
loop_
_entity.id
_entity.type
_entity.pdbx_description
1 polymer ?
#
loop_
_entity_poly.entity_id
_entity_poly.type
_entity_poly.pdbx_seq_one_letter_code
_entity_poly.pdbx_strand_id
1 'polypeptide(L)'
;MEHLSSQRFVHRDLAARNCLISSQRHVKVSALGLSKDVYNSEYYHYRQVWIPLRWMPAEAVFEDDFSTKSDVWAFGVLMWEVFSHGELPHAKLTDDEVLEGLQAGRLKLPAVDGCPSRVSKMAARCWAPSPKERPSFSELAQALADMPSDSKV
;
A
#
# COMPACT_ATOMS: atom_id res chain seq x y z
N MET A 1 -8.71 5.34 5.91
CA MET A 1 -9.15 4.97 4.55
C MET A 1 -10.63 4.59 4.47
N GLU A 2 -11.22 3.95 5.49
CA GLU A 2 -12.67 3.64 5.52
C GLU A 2 -13.55 4.84 5.16
N HIS A 3 -13.30 6.00 5.75
CA HIS A 3 -14.01 7.25 5.44
C HIS A 3 -13.94 7.63 3.95
N LEU A 4 -12.76 7.60 3.32
CA LEU A 4 -12.62 7.92 1.89
C LEU A 4 -13.35 6.89 1.02
N SER A 5 -13.21 5.61 1.36
CA SER A 5 -13.85 4.52 0.64
C SER A 5 -15.39 4.60 0.70
N SER A 6 -15.97 5.00 1.84
CA SER A 6 -17.44 5.14 1.97
C SER A 6 -18.00 6.30 1.13
N GLN A 7 -17.17 7.31 0.86
CA GLN A 7 -17.48 8.43 -0.04
C GLN A 7 -17.10 8.14 -1.50
N ARG A 8 -16.71 6.90 -1.83
CA ARG A 8 -16.25 6.48 -3.18
C ARG A 8 -15.04 7.29 -3.69
N PHE A 9 -14.23 7.81 -2.77
CA PHE A 9 -12.99 8.49 -3.11
C PHE A 9 -11.85 7.47 -3.20
N VAL A 10 -11.07 7.54 -4.28
CA VAL A 10 -9.90 6.68 -4.53
C VAL A 10 -8.63 7.51 -4.41
N HIS A 11 -7.71 7.10 -3.53
CA HIS A 11 -6.49 7.81 -3.20
C HIS A 11 -5.42 7.68 -4.29
N ARG A 12 -5.29 6.50 -4.91
CA ARG A 12 -4.36 6.17 -6.03
C ARG A 12 -2.86 6.20 -5.71
N ASP A 13 -2.45 6.84 -4.62
CA ASP A 13 -1.04 6.91 -4.19
C ASP A 13 -0.92 6.71 -2.67
N LEU A 14 -1.51 5.63 -2.14
CA LEU A 14 -1.46 5.33 -0.71
C LEU A 14 -0.14 4.63 -0.37
N ALA A 15 0.72 5.30 0.36
CA ALA A 15 2.06 4.83 0.75
C ALA A 15 2.53 5.54 2.03
N ALA A 16 3.60 5.03 2.66
CA ALA A 16 4.12 5.61 3.91
C ALA A 16 4.55 7.08 3.74
N ARG A 17 5.14 7.44 2.59
CA ARG A 17 5.50 8.83 2.23
C ARG A 17 4.32 9.81 2.24
N ASN A 18 3.10 9.31 2.07
CA ASN A 18 1.85 10.08 2.06
C ASN A 18 1.10 9.99 3.39
N CYS A 19 1.78 9.57 4.45
CA CYS A 19 1.26 9.55 5.82
C CYS A 19 2.03 10.56 6.67
N LEU A 20 1.33 11.61 7.13
CA LEU A 20 1.88 12.66 7.97
C LEU A 20 1.69 12.30 9.45
N ILE A 21 2.68 12.58 10.28
CA ILE A 21 2.64 12.33 11.71
C ILE A 21 2.58 13.68 12.44
N SER A 22 1.55 13.88 13.26
CA SER A 22 1.45 15.07 14.11
C SER A 22 2.34 14.97 15.35
N SER A 23 2.58 16.09 16.03
CA SER A 23 3.28 16.12 17.34
C SER A 23 2.59 15.26 18.41
N GLN A 24 1.30 14.98 18.26
CA GLN A 24 0.53 14.11 19.16
C GLN A 24 0.62 12.62 18.76
N ARG A 25 1.49 12.26 17.81
CA ARG A 25 1.61 10.91 17.22
C ARG A 25 0.34 10.42 16.54
N HIS A 26 -0.47 11.35 16.00
CA HIS A 26 -1.58 10.99 15.14
C HIS A 26 -1.12 10.92 13.69
N VAL A 27 -1.41 9.81 13.02
CA VAL A 27 -1.16 9.64 11.59
C VAL A 27 -2.34 10.19 10.79
N LYS A 28 -2.06 10.99 9.77
CA LYS A 28 -3.04 11.47 8.79
C LYS A 28 -2.59 11.13 7.39
N VAL A 29 -3.45 10.48 6.63
CA VAL A 29 -3.25 10.26 5.20
C VAL A 29 -3.38 11.61 4.50
N SER A 30 -2.35 12.02 3.77
CA SER A 30 -2.36 13.22 2.95
C SER A 30 -2.57 12.84 1.49
N ALA A 31 -3.38 13.63 0.79
CA ALA A 31 -3.45 13.58 -0.66
C ALA A 31 -2.62 14.74 -1.19
N LEU A 32 -1.41 14.47 -1.73
CA LEU A 32 -0.68 15.40 -2.59
C LEU A 32 0.65 14.79 -3.07
N GLY A 33 0.97 15.02 -4.34
CA GLY A 33 2.35 14.93 -4.89
C GLY A 33 3.26 16.05 -4.40
N LEU A 34 3.20 16.38 -3.10
CA LEU A 34 3.94 17.46 -2.42
C LEU A 34 5.45 17.19 -2.32
N SER A 35 5.90 16.00 -2.72
CA SER A 35 7.24 15.51 -2.44
C SER A 35 7.93 14.90 -3.66
N LYS A 36 7.43 15.21 -4.88
CA LYS A 36 8.01 14.69 -6.13
C LYS A 36 9.53 14.87 -6.23
N ASP A 37 10.10 15.89 -5.61
CA ASP A 37 11.55 16.12 -5.67
C ASP A 37 12.34 15.17 -4.75
N VAL A 38 11.85 14.92 -3.52
CA VAL A 38 12.55 14.07 -2.54
C VAL A 38 12.35 12.57 -2.81
N TYR A 39 11.15 12.18 -3.30
CA TYR A 39 10.82 10.78 -3.57
C TYR A 39 10.70 10.50 -5.07
N ASN A 40 11.35 11.28 -5.94
CA ASN A 40 11.24 11.12 -7.39
C ASN A 40 11.61 9.70 -7.85
N SER A 41 12.60 9.09 -7.18
CA SER A 41 13.08 7.73 -7.47
C SER A 41 12.07 6.62 -7.14
N GLU A 42 10.98 6.93 -6.43
CA GLU A 42 9.90 5.97 -6.14
C GLU A 42 8.79 5.98 -7.20
N TYR A 43 8.87 6.89 -8.17
CA TYR A 43 7.93 6.99 -9.28
C TYR A 43 8.58 6.47 -10.57
N TYR A 44 7.84 5.63 -11.28
CA TYR A 44 8.22 5.05 -12.56
C TYR A 44 7.45 5.73 -13.70
N HIS A 45 8.14 6.05 -14.79
CA HIS A 45 7.52 6.68 -15.95
C HIS A 45 6.97 5.62 -16.92
N TYR A 46 5.66 5.41 -16.91
CA TYR A 46 4.97 4.41 -17.70
C TYR A 46 3.84 5.06 -18.51
N ARG A 47 3.75 4.77 -19.81
CA ARG A 47 2.69 5.30 -20.71
C ARG A 47 2.43 6.82 -20.56
N GLN A 48 3.49 7.63 -20.53
CA GLN A 48 3.44 9.10 -20.39
C GLN A 48 2.94 9.63 -19.04
N VAL A 49 2.85 8.78 -18.02
CA VAL A 49 2.48 9.17 -16.65
C VAL A 49 3.49 8.65 -15.64
N TRP A 50 3.66 9.40 -14.55
CA TRP A 50 4.48 8.98 -13.40
C TRP A 50 3.59 8.23 -12.41
N ILE A 51 3.95 6.98 -12.11
CA ILE A 51 3.16 6.10 -11.25
C ILE A 51 4.00 5.54 -10.10
N PRO A 52 3.41 5.33 -8.91
CA PRO A 52 4.06 4.64 -7.80
C PRO A 52 4.04 3.11 -8.01
N LEU A 53 4.71 2.62 -9.06
CA LEU A 53 4.60 1.24 -9.57
C LEU A 53 4.62 0.17 -8.48
N ARG A 54 5.55 0.29 -7.53
CA ARG A 54 5.78 -0.70 -6.45
C ARG A 54 4.65 -0.81 -5.42
N TRP A 55 3.70 0.13 -5.43
CA TRP A 55 2.52 0.15 -4.56
C TRP A 55 1.23 -0.22 -5.29
N MET A 56 1.27 -0.36 -6.61
CA MET A 56 0.07 -0.51 -7.42
C MET A 56 -0.23 -1.97 -7.76
N PRO A 57 -1.52 -2.35 -7.83
CA PRO A 57 -1.92 -3.64 -8.37
C PRO A 57 -1.91 -3.64 -9.90
N ALA A 58 -1.90 -4.84 -10.50
CA ALA A 58 -1.81 -5.03 -11.94
C ALA A 58 -2.96 -4.33 -12.71
N GLU A 59 -4.20 -4.41 -12.24
CA GLU A 59 -5.34 -3.79 -12.94
C GLU A 59 -5.22 -2.25 -13.00
N ALA A 60 -4.65 -1.62 -11.98
CA ALA A 60 -4.43 -0.18 -11.97
C ALA A 60 -3.28 0.24 -12.90
N VAL A 61 -2.23 -0.60 -13.03
CA VAL A 61 -1.07 -0.31 -13.88
C VAL A 61 -1.38 -0.55 -15.36
N PHE A 62 -1.97 -1.70 -15.70
CA PHE A 62 -2.10 -2.13 -17.10
C PHE A 62 -3.42 -1.72 -17.75
N GLU A 63 -4.49 -1.60 -16.96
CA GLU A 63 -5.86 -1.37 -17.44
C GLU A 63 -6.43 -0.01 -17.01
N ASP A 64 -5.68 0.79 -16.22
CA ASP A 64 -6.14 2.06 -15.63
C ASP A 64 -7.41 1.90 -14.75
N ASP A 65 -7.65 0.69 -14.23
CA ASP A 65 -8.80 0.39 -13.36
C ASP A 65 -8.49 0.74 -11.91
N PHE A 66 -8.72 2.00 -11.56
CA PHE A 66 -8.59 2.50 -10.19
C PHE A 66 -9.91 2.39 -9.42
N SER A 67 -9.85 1.75 -8.25
CA SER A 67 -10.99 1.58 -7.36
C SER A 67 -10.57 1.63 -5.89
N THR A 68 -11.53 1.62 -4.97
CA THR A 68 -11.22 1.45 -3.54
C THR A 68 -10.48 0.14 -3.24
N LYS A 69 -10.58 -0.86 -4.13
CA LYS A 69 -9.86 -2.13 -4.02
C LYS A 69 -8.41 -2.03 -4.48
N SER A 70 -8.06 -1.10 -5.37
CA SER A 70 -6.65 -0.82 -5.67
C SER A 70 -5.97 -0.05 -4.53
N ASP A 71 -6.71 0.83 -3.84
CA ASP A 71 -6.22 1.43 -2.58
C ASP A 71 -6.04 0.38 -1.47
N VAL A 72 -6.88 -0.66 -1.41
CA VAL A 72 -6.68 -1.77 -0.45
C VAL A 72 -5.37 -2.50 -0.72
N TRP A 73 -5.03 -2.75 -1.99
CA TRP A 73 -3.72 -3.32 -2.35
C TRP A 73 -2.57 -2.44 -1.84
N ALA A 74 -2.64 -1.14 -2.13
CA ALA A 74 -1.66 -0.16 -1.68
C ALA A 74 -1.57 -0.09 -0.14
N PHE A 75 -2.70 -0.22 0.56
CA PHE A 75 -2.72 -0.32 2.03
C PHE A 75 -2.03 -1.59 2.55
N GLY A 76 -2.11 -2.70 1.79
CA GLY A 76 -1.31 -3.90 2.04
C GLY A 76 0.20 -3.62 2.04
N VAL A 77 0.65 -2.83 1.05
CA VAL A 77 2.04 -2.38 0.94
C VAL A 77 2.40 -1.45 2.10
N LEU A 78 1.52 -0.50 2.42
CA LEU A 78 1.72 0.41 3.54
C LEU A 78 1.89 -0.32 4.88
N MET A 79 1.09 -1.37 5.14
CA MET A 79 1.28 -2.19 6.32
C MET A 79 2.66 -2.84 6.33
N TRP A 80 3.13 -3.34 5.18
CA TRP A 80 4.49 -3.88 5.07
C TRP A 80 5.55 -2.81 5.32
N GLU A 81 5.43 -1.62 4.72
CA GLU A 81 6.34 -0.48 4.94
C GLU A 81 6.47 -0.11 6.43
N VAL A 82 5.35 -0.08 7.16
CA VAL A 82 5.36 0.25 8.60
C VAL A 82 6.21 -0.73 9.39
N PHE A 83 6.09 -2.03 9.10
CA PHE A 83 6.86 -3.04 9.84
C PHE A 83 8.28 -3.20 9.33
N SER A 84 8.55 -2.93 8.05
CA SER A 84 9.91 -2.93 7.49
C SER A 84 10.68 -1.64 7.78
N HIS A 85 10.15 -0.78 8.65
CA HIS A 85 10.75 0.51 9.00
C HIS A 85 10.97 1.44 7.79
N GLY A 86 10.08 1.37 6.80
CA GLY A 86 10.08 2.22 5.62
C GLY A 86 11.02 1.75 4.50
N GLU A 87 11.35 0.46 4.43
CA GLU A 87 12.06 -0.08 3.27
C GLU A 87 11.27 0.12 1.98
N LEU A 88 11.98 0.30 0.86
CA LEU A 88 11.37 0.36 -0.47
C LEU A 88 10.81 -1.03 -0.87
N PRO A 89 9.53 -1.13 -1.27
CA PRO A 89 8.98 -2.40 -1.72
C PRO A 89 9.74 -2.93 -2.95
N HIS A 90 10.14 -4.21 -2.90
CA HIS A 90 10.95 -4.85 -3.94
C HIS A 90 12.31 -4.16 -4.22
N ALA A 91 12.96 -3.57 -3.20
CA ALA A 91 14.21 -2.82 -3.35
C ALA A 91 15.35 -3.53 -4.14
N LYS A 92 15.32 -4.87 -4.21
CA LYS A 92 16.32 -5.67 -4.94
C LYS A 92 16.05 -5.81 -6.44
N LEU A 93 14.88 -5.37 -6.91
CA LEU A 93 14.45 -5.43 -8.30
C LEU A 93 14.50 -4.04 -8.92
N THR A 94 14.88 -3.95 -10.19
CA THR A 94 14.70 -2.77 -11.03
C THR A 94 13.21 -2.52 -11.30
N ASP A 95 12.84 -1.32 -11.75
CA ASP A 95 11.43 -1.02 -12.04
C ASP A 95 10.88 -1.89 -13.17
N ASP A 96 11.67 -2.21 -14.19
CA ASP A 96 11.26 -3.09 -15.28
C ASP A 96 11.04 -4.54 -14.79
N GLU A 97 11.87 -5.05 -13.89
CA GLU A 97 11.66 -6.36 -13.24
C GLU A 97 10.41 -6.35 -12.35
N VAL A 98 10.12 -5.24 -11.67
CA VAL A 98 8.87 -5.08 -10.91
C VAL A 98 7.67 -5.08 -11.86
N LEU A 99 7.74 -4.35 -12.98
CA LEU A 99 6.66 -4.30 -13.97
C LEU A 99 6.37 -5.69 -14.55
N GLU A 100 7.41 -6.42 -14.97
CA GLU A 100 7.27 -7.78 -15.49
C GLU A 100 6.72 -8.75 -14.43
N GLY A 101 7.28 -8.68 -13.22
CA GLY A 101 6.84 -9.48 -12.08
C GLY A 101 5.38 -9.22 -11.72
N LEU A 102 4.94 -7.96 -11.77
CA LEU A 102 3.56 -7.56 -11.50
C LEU A 102 2.62 -8.12 -12.57
N GLN A 103 2.98 -7.96 -13.85
CA GLN A 103 2.19 -8.47 -14.98
C GLN A 103 2.00 -9.98 -14.91
N ALA A 104 3.04 -10.70 -14.45
CA ALA A 104 3.01 -12.15 -14.34
C ALA A 104 2.47 -12.67 -12.99
N GLY A 105 2.07 -11.78 -12.07
CA GLY A 105 1.56 -12.17 -10.75
C GLY A 105 2.60 -12.88 -9.86
N ARG A 106 3.90 -12.60 -10.06
CA ARG A 106 5.01 -13.27 -9.36
C ARG A 106 5.57 -12.45 -8.18
N LEU A 107 5.22 -11.17 -8.06
CA LEU A 107 5.70 -10.32 -6.98
C LEU A 107 5.21 -10.81 -5.62
N LYS A 108 6.14 -10.86 -4.66
CA LYS A 108 5.86 -11.13 -3.25
C LYS A 108 6.73 -10.22 -2.40
N LEU A 109 6.14 -9.64 -1.37
CA LEU A 109 6.91 -8.92 -0.35
C LEU A 109 7.57 -9.92 0.58
N PRO A 110 8.81 -9.65 1.03
CA PRO A 110 9.47 -10.50 2.01
C PRO A 110 8.73 -10.45 3.35
N ALA A 111 8.82 -11.54 4.11
CA ALA A 111 8.40 -11.51 5.50
C ALA A 111 9.27 -10.51 6.29
N VAL A 112 8.68 -9.84 7.26
CA VAL A 112 9.36 -8.85 8.09
C VAL A 112 9.44 -9.37 9.51
N ASP A 113 10.65 -9.38 10.06
CA ASP A 113 10.90 -9.81 11.44
C ASP A 113 10.18 -8.87 12.43
N GLY A 114 9.57 -9.45 13.46
CA GLY A 114 8.80 -8.69 14.45
C GLY A 114 7.41 -8.24 14.00
N CYS A 115 7.02 -8.46 12.73
CA CYS A 115 5.66 -8.19 12.27
C CYS A 115 4.67 -9.21 12.86
N PRO A 116 3.61 -8.78 13.59
CA PRO A 116 2.61 -9.70 14.11
C PRO A 116 1.97 -10.53 13.00
N SER A 117 1.86 -11.84 13.20
CA SER A 117 1.34 -12.76 12.18
C SER A 117 -0.06 -12.37 11.66
N ARG A 118 -0.89 -11.76 12.51
CA ARG A 118 -2.21 -11.24 12.15
C ARG A 118 -2.12 -10.07 11.15
N VAL A 119 -1.17 -9.16 11.34
CA VAL A 119 -0.93 -8.04 10.41
C VAL A 119 -0.35 -8.55 9.09
N SER A 120 0.65 -9.45 9.14
CA SER A 120 1.22 -10.07 7.94
C SER A 120 0.17 -10.79 7.09
N LYS A 121 -0.70 -11.59 7.73
CA LYS A 121 -1.83 -12.27 7.04
C LYS A 121 -2.82 -11.28 6.45
N MET A 122 -3.09 -10.17 7.13
CA MET A 122 -4.00 -9.14 6.65
C MET A 122 -3.41 -8.37 5.45
N ALA A 123 -2.12 -8.04 5.47
CA ALA A 123 -1.40 -7.48 4.33
C ALA A 123 -1.43 -8.43 3.13
N ALA A 124 -1.18 -9.73 3.35
CA ALA A 124 -1.27 -10.74 2.29
C ALA A 124 -2.68 -10.83 1.66
N ARG A 125 -3.76 -10.71 2.46
CA ARG A 125 -5.15 -10.67 1.95
C ARG A 125 -5.43 -9.43 1.10
N CYS A 126 -4.79 -8.30 1.39
CA CYS A 126 -4.92 -7.10 0.57
C CYS A 126 -4.31 -7.28 -0.83
N TRP A 127 -3.38 -8.23 -0.97
CA TRP A 127 -2.66 -8.56 -2.19
C TRP A 127 -3.27 -9.73 -2.98
N ALA A 128 -4.55 -10.03 -2.76
CA ALA A 128 -5.26 -11.00 -3.59
C ALA A 128 -5.27 -10.53 -5.07
N PRO A 129 -4.97 -11.41 -6.05
CA PRO A 129 -4.94 -11.04 -7.47
C PRO A 129 -6.27 -10.44 -7.93
N SER A 130 -7.39 -11.05 -7.53
CA SER A 130 -8.72 -10.52 -7.83
C SER A 130 -9.09 -9.38 -6.87
N PRO A 131 -9.44 -8.17 -7.36
CA PRO A 131 -9.92 -7.07 -6.52
C PRO A 131 -11.13 -7.44 -5.65
N LYS A 132 -11.96 -8.39 -6.09
CA LYS A 132 -13.16 -8.85 -5.38
C LYS A 132 -12.82 -9.67 -4.13
N GLU A 133 -11.66 -10.31 -4.09
CA GLU A 133 -11.21 -11.14 -2.97
C GLU A 133 -10.48 -10.33 -1.89
N ARG A 134 -10.03 -9.11 -2.23
CA ARG A 134 -9.42 -8.20 -1.27
C ARG A 134 -10.48 -7.76 -0.25
N PRO A 135 -10.13 -7.56 1.04
CA PRO A 135 -11.07 -7.05 2.03
C PRO A 135 -11.52 -5.61 1.69
N SER A 136 -12.57 -5.14 2.34
CA SER A 136 -12.95 -3.73 2.39
C SER A 136 -12.16 -2.99 3.47
N PHE A 137 -12.09 -1.67 3.38
CA PHE A 137 -11.47 -0.88 4.44
C PHE A 137 -12.21 -0.97 5.78
N SER A 138 -13.53 -1.22 5.78
CA SER A 138 -14.28 -1.47 7.00
C SER A 138 -13.86 -2.78 7.68
N GLU A 139 -13.72 -3.86 6.91
CA GLU A 139 -13.22 -5.13 7.44
C GLU A 139 -11.79 -5.01 7.98
N LEU A 140 -10.92 -4.25 7.30
CA LEU A 140 -9.56 -3.96 7.75
C LEU A 140 -9.55 -3.14 9.04
N ALA A 141 -10.36 -2.08 9.12
CA ALA A 141 -10.46 -1.24 10.30
C ALA A 141 -10.94 -2.03 11.52
N GLN A 142 -11.99 -2.85 11.35
CA GLN A 142 -12.48 -3.73 12.41
C GLN A 142 -11.41 -4.74 12.83
N ALA A 143 -10.75 -5.41 11.88
CA ALA A 143 -9.73 -6.40 12.17
C ALA A 143 -8.52 -5.81 12.93
N LEU A 144 -8.16 -4.56 12.65
CA LEU A 144 -7.12 -3.81 13.36
C LEU A 144 -7.57 -3.37 14.76
N ALA A 145 -8.82 -2.91 14.92
CA ALA A 145 -9.38 -2.51 16.21
C ALA A 145 -9.49 -3.69 17.19
N ASP A 146 -9.77 -4.88 16.67
CA ASP A 146 -9.86 -6.13 17.44
C ASP A 146 -8.50 -6.75 17.76
N MET A 147 -7.38 -6.09 17.44
CA MET A 147 -6.06 -6.54 17.88
C MET A 147 -5.87 -6.13 19.34
N PRO A 148 -5.45 -7.06 20.22
CA PRO A 148 -5.15 -6.71 21.60
C PRO A 148 -4.07 -5.62 21.61
N SER A 149 -4.32 -4.51 22.30
CA SER A 149 -3.27 -3.54 22.54
C SER A 149 -2.25 -4.21 23.46
N ASP A 150 -1.07 -4.56 22.94
CA ASP A 150 0.10 -4.73 23.80
C ASP A 150 0.50 -3.33 24.27
N SER A 151 -0.30 -2.78 25.18
CA SER A 151 0.04 -1.59 25.97
C SER A 151 1.07 -2.02 27.00
N LYS A 152 2.30 -2.24 26.53
CA LYS A 152 3.52 -2.20 27.34
C LYS A 152 4.59 -1.44 26.57
N VAL A 153 4.40 -0.12 26.53
CA VAL A 153 5.52 0.82 26.48
C VAL A 153 5.47 1.61 27.78
#